data_AF-A0A943RR09-F1
#
_entry.id   AF-A0A943RR09-F1
#
_cell.length_a   1.000
_cell.length_b   1.000
_cell.length_c   1.000
_cell.angle_alpha   90.00
_cell.angle_beta   90.00
_cell.angle_gamma   90.00
#
_symmetry.space_group_name_H-M   'P 1'
#
loop_
_entity.id
_entity.type
_entity.pdbx_description
1 polymer ?
#
loop_
_entity_poly.entity_id
_entity_poly.type
_entity_poly.pdbx_seq_one_letter_code
_entity_poly.pdbx_strand_id
1 'polypeptide(L)'
;MDKVKVSDKLLLSVEKPARYTGGELNSIVKETARLRFALCFPDVYEIGMSHLGSRILYEVINSREEYACERCFAPWPDMEKAMRENNVP
;
A
#
# COMPACT_ATOMS: atom_id res chain seq x y z
N MET A 1 13.98 -6.31 2.21
CA MET A 1 12.84 -6.16 3.14
C MET A 1 11.93 -7.34 2.86
N ASP A 2 11.84 -8.31 3.78
CA ASP A 2 10.96 -9.46 3.61
C ASP A 2 9.52 -8.96 3.45
N LYS A 3 8.85 -9.36 2.38
CA LYS A 3 7.44 -9.02 2.18
C LYS A 3 6.67 -9.71 3.29
N VAL A 4 6.05 -8.92 4.19
CA VAL A 4 5.05 -9.44 5.13
C VAL A 4 3.96 -10.10 4.29
N LYS A 5 3.93 -11.43 4.28
CA LYS A 5 2.94 -12.20 3.55
C LYS A 5 1.75 -12.46 4.47
N VAL A 6 0.67 -11.72 4.23
CA VAL A 6 -0.64 -12.07 4.78
C VAL A 6 -1.03 -13.45 4.25
N SER A 7 -1.48 -14.36 5.13
CA SER A 7 -1.87 -15.71 4.70
C SER A 7 -3.11 -15.67 3.79
N ASP A 8 -3.16 -16.56 2.80
CA ASP A 8 -4.32 -16.69 1.90
C ASP A 8 -5.62 -16.94 2.68
N LYS A 9 -5.54 -17.69 3.79
CA LYS A 9 -6.67 -17.92 4.69
C LYS A 9 -7.20 -16.60 5.28
N LEU A 10 -6.31 -15.69 5.69
CA LEU A 10 -6.72 -14.39 6.23
C LEU A 10 -7.28 -13.49 5.12
N LEU A 11 -6.61 -13.45 3.96
CA LEU A 11 -7.11 -12.68 2.80
C LEU A 11 -8.52 -13.12 2.39
N LEU A 12 -8.77 -14.42 2.31
CA LEU A 12 -10.08 -14.95 1.94
C LEU A 12 -11.16 -14.76 3.02
N SER A 13 -10.79 -14.26 4.21
CA SER A 13 -11.74 -14.02 5.32
C SER A 13 -12.35 -12.62 5.34
N VAL A 14 -11.88 -11.70 4.50
CA VAL A 14 -12.31 -10.29 4.46
C VAL A 14 -13.14 -9.99 3.21
N GLU A 15 -13.89 -8.89 3.19
CA GLU A 15 -14.85 -8.55 2.12
C GLU A 15 -14.17 -8.30 0.77
N LYS A 16 -13.01 -7.64 0.77
CA LYS A 16 -12.27 -7.28 -0.45
C LYS A 16 -10.79 -7.69 -0.39
N PRO A 17 -10.47 -9.00 -0.53
CA PRO A 17 -9.10 -9.52 -0.48
C PRO A 17 -8.14 -8.84 -1.46
N ALA A 18 -8.63 -8.52 -2.66
CA ALA A 18 -7.82 -7.93 -3.74
C ALA A 18 -7.18 -6.58 -3.37
N ARG A 19 -7.69 -5.87 -2.35
CA ARG A 19 -7.06 -4.64 -1.83
C ARG A 19 -5.66 -4.90 -1.25
N TYR A 20 -5.40 -6.12 -0.79
CA TYR A 20 -4.21 -6.46 0.00
C TYR A 20 -3.21 -7.36 -0.75
N THR A 21 -3.50 -7.73 -2.01
CA THR A 21 -2.62 -8.58 -2.83
C THR A 21 -1.48 -7.80 -3.50
N GLY A 22 -1.53 -6.47 -3.48
CA GLY A 22 -0.61 -5.59 -4.22
C GLY A 22 -0.89 -5.56 -5.73
N GLY A 23 0.07 -5.05 -6.51
CA GLY A 23 -0.03 -4.99 -7.97
C GLY A 23 -0.84 -3.79 -8.50
N GLU A 24 -0.81 -2.67 -7.79
CA GLU A 24 -1.50 -1.45 -8.22
C GLU A 24 -1.10 -1.03 -9.64
N LEU A 25 -2.08 -0.69 -10.48
CA LEU A 25 -1.82 -0.13 -11.81
C LEU A 25 -1.04 1.17 -11.69
N ASN A 26 0.05 1.31 -12.46
CA ASN A 26 1.01 2.41 -12.39
C ASN A 26 1.85 2.45 -11.10
N SER A 27 1.96 1.32 -10.39
CA SER A 27 3.01 1.20 -9.37
C SER A 27 4.39 1.24 -10.03
N ILE A 28 5.22 2.17 -9.56
CA ILE A 28 6.62 2.29 -9.93
C ILE A 28 7.43 1.55 -8.87
N VAL A 29 8.14 0.51 -9.28
CA VAL A 29 9.00 -0.29 -8.40
C VAL A 29 10.45 -0.06 -8.81
N LYS A 30 11.29 0.32 -7.84
CA LYS A 30 12.72 0.51 -8.03
C LYS A 30 13.48 -0.44 -7.10
N GLU A 31 14.35 -1.25 -7.68
CA GLU A 31 15.21 -2.18 -6.92
C GLU A 31 16.20 -1.40 -6.03
N THR A 32 16.82 -0.38 -6.60
CA THR A 32 17.79 0.48 -5.92
C THR A 32 17.23 1.89 -5.75
N ALA A 33 17.32 2.43 -4.53
CA ALA A 33 17.00 3.82 -4.24
C ALA A 33 17.85 4.30 -3.06
N ARG A 34 18.39 5.52 -3.17
CA ARG A 34 19.12 6.20 -2.09
C ARG A 34 18.17 6.65 -0.98
N LEU A 35 16.95 7.04 -1.32
CA LEU A 35 15.92 7.47 -0.36
C LEU A 35 14.57 6.84 -0.71
N ARG A 36 13.87 6.36 0.31
CA ARG A 36 12.55 5.72 0.19
C ARG A 36 11.51 6.54 0.94
N PHE A 37 10.40 6.83 0.26
CA PHE A 37 9.26 7.54 0.78
C PHE A 37 8.05 6.62 0.87
N ALA A 38 7.19 6.84 1.86
CA ALA A 38 5.87 6.25 1.94
C ALA A 38 4.84 7.38 2.11
N LEU A 39 3.94 7.52 1.15
CA LEU A 39 2.80 8.42 1.27
C LEU A 39 1.66 7.65 1.94
N CYS A 40 1.47 7.90 3.24
CA CYS A 40 0.45 7.24 4.03
C CYS A 40 -0.83 8.08 4.03
N PHE A 41 -1.92 7.51 3.52
CA PHE A 41 -3.24 8.13 3.53
C PHE A 41 -4.10 7.47 4.61
N PRO A 42 -4.77 8.25 5.48
CA PRO A 42 -5.51 7.72 6.63
C PRO A 42 -6.90 7.19 6.26
N ASP A 43 -7.07 6.68 5.05
CA ASP A 43 -8.33 6.15 4.53
C ASP A 43 -8.03 5.01 3.54
N VAL A 44 -9.07 4.32 3.12
CA VAL A 44 -8.95 3.15 2.26
C VAL A 44 -8.58 3.49 0.84
N TYR A 45 -8.00 2.51 0.15
CA TYR A 45 -7.45 2.64 -1.19
C TYR A 45 -8.37 3.41 -2.15
N GLU A 46 -9.66 3.05 -2.24
CA GLU A 46 -10.58 3.69 -3.17
C GLU A 46 -10.77 5.19 -2.90
N ILE A 47 -10.79 5.61 -1.63
CA ILE A 47 -10.89 7.02 -1.25
C ILE A 47 -9.56 7.72 -1.47
N GLY A 48 -8.45 7.14 -1.00
CA GLY A 48 -7.12 7.73 -1.12
C GLY A 48 -6.65 7.89 -2.57
N MET A 49 -7.05 7.00 -3.48
CA MET A 49 -6.71 7.10 -4.91
C MET A 49 -7.36 8.29 -5.63
N SER A 50 -8.47 8.82 -5.10
CA SER A 50 -9.08 10.04 -5.61
C SER A 50 -8.30 11.31 -5.27
N HIS A 51 -7.29 11.22 -4.39
CA HIS A 51 -6.52 12.36 -3.92
C HIS A 51 -5.44 12.80 -4.94
N LEU A 52 -5.77 13.77 -5.78
CA LEU A 52 -4.90 14.29 -6.85
C LEU A 52 -3.51 14.70 -6.35
N GLY A 53 -3.42 15.39 -5.21
CA GLY A 53 -2.13 15.83 -4.66
C GLY A 53 -1.19 14.66 -4.33
N SER A 54 -1.73 13.53 -3.86
CA SER A 54 -0.94 12.33 -3.53
C SER A 54 -0.38 11.70 -4.80
N ARG A 55 -1.19 11.66 -5.87
CA ARG A 55 -0.75 11.18 -7.19
C ARG A 55 0.36 12.06 -7.78
N ILE A 56 0.23 13.38 -7.68
CA ILE A 56 1.27 14.31 -8.16
C ILE A 56 2.57 14.10 -7.38
N LEU A 57 2.51 14.05 -6.05
CA LEU A 57 3.70 13.84 -5.22
C LEU A 57 4.36 12.49 -5.50
N TYR A 58 3.56 11.43 -5.64
CA TYR A 58 4.04 10.10 -5.99
C TYR A 58 4.83 10.11 -7.30
N GLU A 59 4.28 10.75 -8.34
CA GLU A 59 4.92 10.87 -9.64
C GLU A 59 6.21 11.71 -9.58
N VAL A 60 6.14 12.90 -8.97
CA VAL A 60 7.29 13.81 -8.85
C VAL A 60 8.43 13.15 -8.10
N ILE A 61 8.16 12.44 -7.00
CA ILE A 61 9.21 11.74 -6.25
C ILE A 61 9.78 10.60 -7.08
N ASN A 62 8.94 9.76 -7.68
CA ASN A 62 9.39 8.62 -8.47
C ASN A 62 10.05 9.00 -9.80
N SER A 63 9.83 10.20 -10.32
CA SER A 63 10.55 10.72 -11.51
C SER A 63 12.06 10.87 -11.29
N ARG A 64 12.50 10.98 -10.03
CA ARG A 64 13.92 11.10 -9.68
C ARG A 64 14.54 9.72 -9.58
N GLU A 65 15.56 9.44 -10.37
CA GLU A 65 16.20 8.13 -10.46
C GLU A 65 16.57 7.53 -9.09
N GLU A 66 17.19 8.33 -8.22
CA GLU A 66 17.68 7.88 -6.91
C GLU A 66 16.59 7.69 -5.85
N TYR A 67 15.33 8.08 -6.09
CA TYR A 67 14.27 8.04 -5.08
C TYR A 67 13.19 7.03 -5.44
N ALA A 68 12.70 6.31 -4.44
CA ALA A 68 11.52 5.46 -4.58
C ALA A 68 10.42 5.95 -3.64
N CYS A 69 9.18 5.95 -4.12
CA CYS A 69 8.02 6.28 -3.31
C CYS A 69 6.98 5.18 -3.43
N GLU A 70 6.47 4.74 -2.30
CA GLU A 70 5.31 3.84 -2.18
C GLU A 70 4.12 4.60 -1.61
N ARG A 71 2.92 4.03 -1.75
CA ARG A 71 1.69 4.54 -1.16
C ARG A 71 1.13 3.52 -0.18
N CYS A 72 0.65 4.00 0.95
CA CYS A 72 0.04 3.19 2.00
C CYS A 72 -1.35 3.75 2.32
N PHE A 73 -2.30 2.87 2.55
CA PHE A 73 -3.70 3.19 2.83
C PHE A 73 -4.13 2.44 4.09
N ALA A 74 -5.11 2.99 4.81
CA ALA A 74 -5.67 2.32 5.97
C ALA A 74 -6.39 1.02 5.53
N PRO A 75 -6.27 -0.09 6.29
CA PRO A 75 -7.08 -1.27 6.06
C PRO A 75 -8.56 -0.96 6.32
N TRP A 76 -9.46 -1.65 5.63
CA TRP A 76 -10.89 -1.60 5.95
C TRP A 76 -11.13 -2.23 7.35
N PRO A 77 -12.18 -1.83 8.10
CA PRO A 77 -12.35 -2.29 9.48
C PRO A 77 -12.40 -3.82 9.66
N ASP A 78 -12.87 -4.57 8.66
CA ASP A 78 -12.88 -6.03 8.66
C ASP A 78 -11.46 -6.62 8.65
N MET A 79 -10.59 -6.10 7.77
CA MET A 79 -9.19 -6.49 7.67
C MET A 79 -8.40 -5.99 8.87
N GLU A 80 -8.65 -4.77 9.35
CA GLU A 80 -8.02 -4.27 10.57
C GLU A 80 -8.28 -5.22 11.75
N LYS A 81 -9.55 -5.61 11.95
CA LYS A 81 -9.94 -6.58 12.97
C LYS A 81 -9.26 -7.93 12.75
N ALA A 82 -9.29 -8.45 11.52
CA ALA A 82 -8.68 -9.73 11.18
C ALA A 82 -7.15 -9.72 11.43
N MET A 83 -6.46 -8.62 11.10
CA MET A 83 -5.04 -8.43 11.36
C MET A 83 -4.75 -8.43 12.87
N ARG A 84 -5.53 -7.69 13.66
CA ARG A 84 -5.38 -7.63 15.13
C ARG A 84 -5.60 -8.99 15.79
N GLU A 85 -6.64 -9.73 15.39
CA GLU A 85 -6.93 -11.07 15.93
C GLU A 85 -5.85 -12.10 15.59
N ASN A 86 -5.16 -11.93 14.45
CA ASN A 86 -4.14 -12.85 13.97
C ASN A 86 -2.70 -12.36 14.22
N ASN A 87 -2.52 -11.26 14.97
CA ASN A 87 -1.22 -10.63 15.22
C ASN A 87 -0.41 -10.31 13.95
N VAL A 88 -1.10 -9.88 12.88
CA VAL A 88 -0.48 -9.36 11.67
C VAL A 88 -0.17 -7.88 11.86
N PRO A 89 1.09 -7.43 11.64
CA PRO A 89 1.47 -6.02 11.75
C PRO A 89 0.73 -5.10 10.79
#